data_AF-A0AAP6ZUP1-F1
#
_entry.id   AF-A0AAP6ZUP1-F1
#
_cell.length_a   1.000
_cell.length_b   1.000
_cell.length_c   1.000
_cell.angle_alpha   90.00
_cell.angle_beta   90.00
_cell.angle_gamma   90.00
#
_symmetry.space_group_name_H-M   'P 1'
#
loop_
_entity.id
_entity.type
_entity.pdbx_description
1 polymer ?
#
loop_
_entity_poly.entity_id
_entity_poly.type
_entity_poly.pdbx_seq_one_letter_code
_entity_poly.pdbx_strand_id
1 'polypeptide(L)' 'MQVSDPIHLPCPDMAGMVDPNPEKLKRSRFLLQKLREKHGLNKPKPKRQLNVNALEWGNQ' A
#
# COMPACT_ATOMS: atom_id res chain seq x y z
N MET A 1 -17.15 3.21 -4.67
CA MET A 1 -16.45 2.05 -5.27
C MET A 1 -17.15 0.82 -4.72
N GLN A 2 -18.02 0.20 -5.51
CA GLN A 2 -18.82 -0.94 -5.06
C GLN A 2 -18.05 -2.20 -5.43
N VAL A 3 -17.61 -2.94 -4.42
CA VAL A 3 -16.84 -4.16 -4.59
C VAL A 3 -17.80 -5.28 -4.99
N SER A 4 -17.57 -5.93 -6.13
CA SER A 4 -18.47 -6.95 -6.70
C SER A 4 -18.34 -8.31 -6.02
N ASP A 5 -17.13 -8.71 -5.66
CA ASP A 5 -16.84 -10.02 -5.07
C ASP A 5 -16.18 -9.93 -3.68
N PRO A 6 -16.57 -10.83 -2.75
CA PRO A 6 -16.06 -10.82 -1.37
C PRO A 6 -14.56 -11.09 -1.25
N ILE A 7 -13.93 -11.70 -2.26
CA ILE A 7 -12.47 -11.91 -2.31
C ILE A 7 -11.66 -10.59 -2.34
N HIS A 8 -12.29 -9.49 -2.75
CA HIS A 8 -11.67 -8.16 -2.78
C HIS A 8 -11.97 -7.34 -1.51
N LEU A 9 -12.74 -7.90 -0.59
CA LEU A 9 -12.92 -7.32 0.73
C LEU A 9 -11.66 -7.57 1.56
N PRO A 10 -11.31 -6.66 2.48
CA PRO A 10 -10.28 -6.92 3.47
C PRO A 10 -10.60 -8.22 4.23
N CYS A 11 -9.57 -9.02 4.53
CA CYS A 11 -9.75 -10.25 5.30
C CYS A 11 -10.49 -9.92 6.60
N PRO A 12 -11.64 -10.55 6.88
CA PRO A 12 -12.54 -10.16 7.98
C PRO A 12 -11.89 -10.36 9.37
N ASP A 13 -10.85 -11.18 9.45
CA ASP A 13 -10.04 -11.53 10.62
C ASP A 13 -8.69 -10.80 10.68
N MET A 14 -8.43 -9.83 9.78
CA MET A 14 -7.19 -9.07 9.82
C MET A 14 -7.17 -8.24 11.13
N ALA A 15 -6.22 -8.54 12.03
CA ALA A 15 -6.17 -7.98 13.39
C ALA A 15 -6.25 -6.44 13.45
N GLY A 16 -5.80 -5.74 12.39
CA GLY A 16 -5.90 -4.28 12.29
C GLY A 16 -7.30 -3.73 12.03
N MET A 17 -8.30 -4.58 11.78
CA MET A 17 -9.68 -4.21 11.48
C MET A 17 -10.64 -4.35 12.68
N VAL A 18 -10.20 -4.97 13.77
CA VAL A 18 -11.04 -5.25 14.96
C VAL A 18 -11.35 -3.99 15.77
N ASP A 19 -10.37 -3.09 15.93
CA ASP A 19 -10.52 -1.81 16.64
C ASP A 19 -9.65 -0.71 16.02
N PRO A 20 -10.11 -0.10 14.89
CA PRO A 20 -9.35 0.94 14.21
C PRO A 20 -9.38 2.26 14.99
N ASN A 21 -8.31 2.56 15.73
CA ASN A 21 -8.19 3.84 16.44
C ASN A 21 -7.63 4.95 15.53
N PRO A 22 -8.38 6.04 15.28
CA PRO A 22 -7.98 7.09 14.34
C PRO A 22 -6.76 7.90 14.81
N GLU A 23 -6.57 8.06 16.11
CA GLU A 23 -5.44 8.82 16.66
C GLU A 23 -4.12 8.05 16.54
N LYS A 24 -4.15 6.73 16.80
CA LYS A 24 -3.00 5.85 16.55
C LYS A 24 -2.61 5.88 15.07
N LEU A 25 -3.59 5.94 14.18
CA LEU A 25 -3.40 6.03 12.74
C LEU A 25 -2.75 7.36 12.33
N LYS A 26 -3.25 8.49 12.83
CA LYS A 26 -2.63 9.81 12.59
C LYS A 26 -1.17 9.84 13.05
N ARG A 27 -0.89 9.30 14.24
CA ARG A 27 0.47 9.21 14.79
C ARG A 27 1.39 8.35 13.93
N SER A 28 0.93 7.17 13.49
CA SER A 28 1.75 6.28 12.66
C SER A 28 2.09 6.92 11.31
N ARG A 29 1.12 7.60 10.67
CA ARG A 29 1.34 8.37 9.43
C ARG A 29 2.40 9.45 9.62
N PHE A 30 2.32 10.21 10.70
CA PHE A 30 3.29 11.26 11.02
C PHE A 30 4.71 10.71 11.21
N LEU A 31 4.86 9.59 11.92
CA LEU A 31 6.16 8.94 12.12
C LEU A 31 6.75 8.42 10.81
N LEU A 32 5.93 7.78 9.97
CA LEU A 32 6.36 7.31 8.66
C LEU A 32 6.81 8.46 7.76
N GLN A 33 6.10 9.59 7.79
CA GLN A 33 6.50 10.79 7.05
C GLN A 33 7.90 11.25 7.48
N LYS A 34 8.14 11.40 8.78
CA LYS A 34 9.47 11.79 9.30
C LYS A 34 10.58 10.82 8.91
N LEU A 35 10.31 9.51 8.94
CA LEU A 35 11.24 8.48 8.50
C LEU A 35 11.58 8.63 7.01
N ARG A 36 10.57 8.81 6.16
CA ARG A 36 10.78 8.98 4.72
C ARG A 36 11.56 10.25 4.42
N GLU A 37 11.31 11.34 5.14
CA GLU A 37 12.06 12.59 5.03
C GLU A 37 13.54 12.38 5.42
N LYS A 38 13.79 11.76 6.58
CA LYS A 38 15.15 11.44 7.06
C LYS A 38 15.95 10.60 6.06
N HIS A 39 15.31 9.65 5.39
CA HIS A 39 15.96 8.75 4.44
C HIS A 39 15.87 9.22 2.98
N GLY A 40 15.33 10.41 2.71
CA GLY A 40 15.19 10.96 1.35
C GLY A 40 14.27 10.13 0.44
N LEU A 41 13.38 9.32 1.00
CA LEU A 41 12.45 8.44 0.28
C LEU A 41 11.25 9.18 -0.31
N ASN A 42 11.03 10.44 0.08
CA ASN A 42 10.01 11.30 -0.52
C ASN A 42 10.39 11.84 -1.91
N LYS A 43 11.64 11.62 -2.35
CA LYS A 43 12.08 12.08 -3.67
C LYS A 43 11.58 11.11 -4.75
N PRO A 44 11.00 11.62 -5.86
CA PRO A 44 10.68 10.77 -6.99
C PRO A 44 11.98 10.11 -7.48
N LYS A 45 12.02 8.79 -7.45
CA LYS A 45 13.11 8.06 -8.10
C LYS A 45 12.90 8.16 -9.61
N PRO A 46 13.96 8.29 -10.41
CA PRO A 46 13.83 8.14 -11.86
C PRO A 46 13.14 6.80 -12.13
N LYS A 47 12.13 6.79 -13.02
CA LYS A 47 11.45 5.56 -13.42
C LYS A 47 12.52 4.62 -13.95
N ARG A 48 12.88 3.60 -13.17
CA ARG A 48 13.64 2.47 -13.70
C ARG A 48 12.68 1.81 -14.67
N GLN A 49 12.98 1.86 -15.96
CA GLN A 49 12.31 0.97 -16.90
C GLN A 49 12.64 -0.44 -16.41
N LEU A 50 11.64 -1.14 -15.88
CA LEU A 50 11.80 -2.55 -15.59
C LEU A 50 12.08 -3.21 -16.94
N ASN A 51 13.20 -3.93 -17.04
CA ASN A 51 13.55 -4.72 -18.22
C ASN A 51 12.69 -5.99 -18.29
N VAL A 52 11.37 -5.84 -18.15
CA VAL A 52 10.42 -6.94 -18.27
C VAL A 52 9.38 -6.53 -19.31
N ASN A 53 9.16 -7.40 -20.29
CA ASN A 53 8.04 -7.29 -21.20
C ASN A 53 6.76 -7.47 -20.37
N ALA A 54 6.01 -6.41 -20.15
CA ALA A 54 4.78 -6.43 -19.34
C ALA A 54 3.61 -7.19 -20.01
N LEU A 55 3.86 -8.02 -21.05
CA LEU A 55 2.84 -8.58 -21.93
C LEU A 55 2.99 -10.08 -22.23
N GLU A 56 3.69 -10.84 -21.40
CA GLU A 56 3.85 -12.30 -21.61
C GLU A 56 3.09 -13.18 -20.60
N TRP A 57 2.18 -12.61 -19.81
CA TRP A 57 1.19 -13.42 -19.07
C TRP A 57 0.09 -13.88 -20.03
N GLY A 58 0.43 -14.88 -20.83
CA GLY A 58 -0.51 -15.60 -21.68
C GLY A 58 -1.53 -16.36 -20.83
N ASN A 59 -2.80 -16.13 -21.13
CA ASN A 59 -3.90 -17.01 -20.72
C ASN A 59 -3.65 -18.42 -21.28
N GLN A 60 -3.48 -19.40 -20.40
CA GLN A 60 -3.69 -20.82 -20.69
C GLN A 60 -4.89 -21.31 -19.88
#